data_AF-A0A7V8NIJ0-F1
#
_entry.id   AF-A0A7V8NIJ0-F1
#
_cell.length_a   1.000
_cell.length_b   1.000
_cell.length_c   1.000
_cell.angle_alpha   90.00
_cell.angle_beta   90.00
_cell.angle_gamma   90.00
#
_symmetry.space_group_name_H-M   'P 1'
#
loop_
_entity.id
_entity.type
_entity.pdbx_description
1 polymer ?
#
loop_
_entity_poly.entity_id
_entity_poly.type
_entity_poly.pdbx_seq_one_letter_code
_entity_poly.pdbx_strand_id
1 'polypeptide(L)' 'MAARLKPGQVRDAITDFLRGLGPGDASVAEIQRAVTERLGREVPSSSVRSYLNKNTPASFARTSRGRYRLEGAE' A
#
# COMPACT_ATOMS: atom_id res chain seq x y z
N MET A 1 9.07 23.15 -3.57
CA MET A 1 7.75 22.95 -2.95
C MET A 1 7.26 21.55 -3.32
N ALA A 2 7.44 20.55 -2.46
CA ALA A 2 7.00 19.18 -2.76
C ALA A 2 5.47 19.15 -2.76
N ALA A 3 4.87 18.95 -3.93
CA ALA A 3 3.43 18.77 -4.08
C ALA A 3 2.99 17.64 -3.15
N ARG A 4 2.40 17.99 -2.00
CA ARG A 4 1.88 17.03 -1.03
C ARG A 4 0.77 16.27 -1.74
N LEU A 5 1.07 15.02 -2.10
CA LEU A 5 0.05 14.03 -2.44
C LEU A 5 -1.01 14.14 -1.35
N LYS A 6 -2.29 14.36 -1.71
CA LYS A 6 -3.36 14.40 -0.71
C LYS A 6 -3.24 13.13 0.13
N PRO A 7 -3.09 13.21 1.46
CA PRO A 7 -2.67 12.09 2.30
C PRO A 7 -3.61 10.86 2.30
N GLY A 8 -4.73 10.89 1.57
CA GLY A 8 -5.65 9.76 1.37
C GLY A 8 -5.40 8.94 0.10
N GLN A 9 -5.00 9.52 -1.04
CA GLN A 9 -5.06 8.80 -2.33
C GLN A 9 -4.19 7.54 -2.39
N VAL A 10 -2.98 7.60 -1.84
CA VAL A 10 -2.08 6.43 -1.78
C VAL A 10 -2.61 5.41 -0.79
N ARG A 11 -3.16 5.85 0.35
CA ARG A 11 -3.80 4.99 1.33
C ARG A 11 -4.97 4.23 0.70
N ASP A 12 -5.90 4.96 0.09
CA ASP A 12 -7.12 4.43 -0.50
C ASP A 12 -6.78 3.43 -1.60
N ALA A 13 -5.79 3.75 -2.46
CA ALA A 13 -5.33 2.83 -3.49
C ALA A 13 -4.70 1.54 -2.94
N ILE A 14 -3.86 1.64 -1.91
CA ILE A 14 -3.26 0.46 -1.25
C ILE A 14 -4.34 -0.38 -0.57
N THR A 15 -5.22 0.27 0.19
CA THR A 15 -6.29 -0.38 0.94
C THR A 15 -7.29 -1.06 0.01
N ASP A 16 -7.72 -0.41 -1.08
CA ASP A 16 -8.64 -1.01 -2.05
C ASP A 16 -8.02 -2.23 -2.73
N PHE A 17 -6.74 -2.15 -3.09
CA PHE A 17 -6.03 -3.28 -3.68
C PHE A 17 -5.93 -4.47 -2.71
N LEU A 18 -5.47 -4.22 -1.47
CA LEU A 18 -5.34 -5.27 -0.46
C LEU A 18 -6.71 -5.81 -0.02
N ARG A 19 -7.74 -4.97 0.06
CA ARG A 19 -9.13 -5.39 0.34
C ARG A 19 -9.65 -6.35 -0.73
N GLY A 20 -9.30 -6.11 -2.00
CA GLY A 20 -9.63 -7.03 -3.10
C GLY A 20 -8.96 -8.40 -3.00
N LEU A 21 -7.86 -8.52 -2.24
CA LEU A 21 -7.17 -9.79 -1.98
C LEU A 21 -7.74 -10.55 -0.76
N GLY A 22 -8.59 -9.90 0.05
CA GLY A 22 -9.15 -10.47 1.27
C GLY A 22 -8.07 -10.91 2.27
N PRO A 23 -8.02 -12.19 2.69
CA PRO A 23 -6.98 -12.70 3.60
C PRO A 23 -5.60 -12.85 2.94
N GLY A 24 -5.49 -12.57 1.63
CA GLY A 24 -4.25 -12.62 0.89
C GLY A 24 -3.27 -11.50 1.27
N ASP A 25 -2.00 -11.72 0.94
CA ASP A 25 -0.96 -10.70 1.05
C ASP A 25 -0.39 -10.36 -0.33
N ALA A 26 0.22 -9.18 -0.43
CA ALA A 26 0.87 -8.72 -1.64
C ALA A 26 2.28 -8.18 -1.35
N SER A 27 3.16 -8.35 -2.33
CA SER A 27 4.49 -7.75 -2.28
C SER A 27 4.45 -6.23 -2.48
N VAL A 28 5.47 -5.54 -2.00
CA VAL A 28 5.64 -4.09 -2.24
C VAL A 28 5.60 -3.75 -3.74
N ALA A 29 6.12 -4.63 -4.60
CA ALA A 29 6.11 -4.44 -6.04
C ALA A 29 4.69 -4.51 -6.63
N GLU A 30 3.91 -5.50 -6.21
CA GLU A 30 2.50 -5.65 -6.63
C GLU A 30 1.66 -4.46 -6.17
N ILE A 31 1.81 -4.07 -4.90
CA ILE A 31 1.12 -2.90 -4.33
C ILE A 31 1.52 -1.63 -5.10
N GLN A 32 2.81 -1.43 -5.36
CA GLN A 32 3.30 -0.26 -6.07
C GLN A 32 2.77 -0.19 -7.50
N ARG A 33 2.74 -1.33 -8.20
CA ARG A 33 2.17 -1.42 -9.55
C ARG A 33 0.69 -1.07 -9.54
N ALA A 34 -0.10 -1.71 -8.66
CA ALA A 34 -1.54 -1.46 -8.56
C ALA A 34 -1.86 0.01 -8.20
N VAL A 35 -1.09 0.60 -7.29
CA VAL A 35 -1.23 2.01 -6.90
C VAL A 35 -0.86 2.95 -8.06
N THR A 36 0.20 2.63 -8.80
CA THR A 36 0.64 3.41 -9.96
C THR A 36 -0.42 3.39 -11.07
N GLU A 37 -0.95 2.20 -11.38
CA GLU A 37 -2.03 2.01 -12.35
C GLU A 37 -3.32 2.73 -11.92
N ARG A 38 -3.69 2.66 -10.63
CA ARG A 38 -4.91 3.29 -10.10
C ARG A 38 -4.82 4.81 -10.00
N LEU A 39 -3.65 5.36 -9.65
CA LEU A 39 -3.44 6.79 -9.51
C LEU A 39 -3.02 7.47 -10.83
N GLY A 40 -2.70 6.71 -11.86
CA GLY A 40 -2.22 7.22 -13.15
C GLY A 40 -0.89 7.99 -13.03
N ARG A 41 -0.09 7.70 -11.98
CA ARG A 41 1.20 8.35 -11.73
C ARG A 41 2.19 7.36 -11.16
N GLU A 42 3.45 7.50 -11.55
CA GLU A 42 4.52 6.66 -11.01
C GLU A 42 4.69 6.91 -9.51
N VAL A 43 4.55 5.84 -8.72
CA VAL A 43 4.85 5.87 -7.28
C VAL A 43 6.11 5.05 -7.03
N PRO A 44 7.16 5.65 -6.44
CA PRO A 44 8.39 4.92 -6.14
C PRO A 44 8.16 3.90 -5.03
N SER A 45 8.72 2.71 -5.20
CA SER A 45 8.62 1.58 -4.27
C SER A 45 9.15 1.91 -2.87
N SER A 46 10.14 2.81 -2.76
CA SER A 46 10.65 3.31 -1.49
C SER A 46 9.60 4.09 -0.69
N SER A 47 8.75 4.87 -1.36
CA SER A 47 7.66 5.62 -0.72
C SER A 47 6.55 4.70 -0.26
N VAL A 48 6.16 3.73 -1.09
CA VAL A 48 5.18 2.69 -0.71
C VAL A 48 5.67 1.93 0.50
N ARG A 49 6.92 1.46 0.48
CA ARG A 49 7.52 0.71 1.60
C ARG A 49 7.64 1.55 2.87
N SER A 50 8.04 2.82 2.77
CA SER A 50 8.10 3.73 3.92
C SER A 50 6.71 3.94 4.51
N TYR A 51 5.70 4.12 3.65
CA TYR A 51 4.31 4.29 4.06
C TYR A 51 3.78 3.02 4.75
N LEU A 52 3.96 1.85 4.15
CA LEU A 52 3.55 0.57 4.74
C LEU A 52 4.21 0.35 6.10
N ASN A 53 5.54 0.53 6.19
CA ASN A 53 6.26 0.40 7.47
C ASN A 53 5.76 1.38 8.54
N LYS A 54 5.50 2.64 8.19
CA LYS A 54 4.99 3.66 9.15
C LYS A 54 3.59 3.34 9.67
N ASN A 55 2.77 2.65 8.86
CA ASN A 55 1.39 2.29 9.20
C ASN A 55 1.25 0.82 9.62
N THR A 56 2.36 0.10 9.78
CA THR A 56 2.42 -1.25 10.35
C THR A 56 2.78 -1.14 11.84
N PRO A 57 2.11 -1.84 12.76
CA PRO A 57 1.04 -2.83 12.55
C PRO A 57 -0.39 -2.26 12.54
N ALA A 58 -0.58 -0.94 12.64
CA ALA A 58 -1.89 -0.35 12.91
C ALA A 58 -2.94 -0.52 11.78
N SER A 59 -2.52 -0.47 10.51
CA SER A 59 -3.42 -0.62 9.35
C SER A 59 -2.97 -1.70 8.37
N PHE A 60 -1.71 -2.11 8.45
CA PHE A 60 -1.15 -3.15 7.61
C PHE A 60 -0.37 -4.14 8.48
N ALA A 61 -0.41 -5.41 8.11
CA ALA A 61 0.41 -6.44 8.72
C ALA A 61 1.44 -6.92 7.72
N ARG A 62 2.66 -7.05 8.19
CA ARG A 62 3.74 -7.64 7.40
C ARG A 62 3.70 -9.16 7.58
N THR A 63 3.21 -9.87 6.58
CA THR A 63 3.13 -11.34 6.59
C THR A 63 4.48 -11.99 6.29
N SER A 64 5.33 -11.32 5.50
CA SER A 64 6.62 -11.87 5.07
C SER A 64 7.61 -10.77 4.66
N ARG A 65 8.82 -11.15 4.24
CA ARG A 65 9.84 -10.20 3.79
C ARG A 65 9.35 -9.44 2.54
N GLY A 66 8.95 -8.19 2.74
CA GLY A 66 8.45 -7.33 1.66
C GLY A 66 7.02 -7.66 1.22
N ARG A 67 6.25 -8.42 2.02
CA ARG A 67 4.84 -8.72 1.78
C ARG A 67 3.97 -8.17 2.91
N TYR A 68 2.86 -7.56 2.53
CA TYR A 68 1.94 -6.88 3.43
C TYR A 68 0.50 -7.28 3.10
N ARG A 69 -0.31 -7.35 4.15
CA ARG A 69 -1.76 -7.52 4.07
C ARG A 69 -2.47 -6.36 4.78
N LEU A 70 -3.76 -6.21 4.51
CA LEU A 70 -4.61 -5.28 5.24
C LEU A 70 -4.95 -5.88 6.61
N GLU A 71 -4.74 -5.13 7.69
CA GLU A 71 -5.17 -5.55 9.02
C GLU A 71 -6.66 -5.26 9.22
N GLY A 72 -7.40 -6.23 9.78
CA GLY A 72 -8.84 -6.13 9.97
C GLY A 72 -9.68 -6.29 8.68
N ALA A 73 -9.11 -6.89 7.63
CA ALA A 73 -9.89 -7.40 6.51
C ALA A 73 -10.58 -8.71 6.91
N GLU A 74 -11.64 -8.61 7.70
CA GLU A 74 -12.59 -9.70 7.98
C GLU A 74 -13.67 -9.80 6.90
#